data_AF-A0A8T7CJ68-F1
#
_entry.id   AF-A0A8T7CJ68-F1
#
_cell.length_a   1.000
_cell.length_b   1.000
_cell.length_c   1.000
_cell.angle_alpha   90.00
_cell.angle_beta   90.00
_cell.angle_gamma   90.00
#
_symmetry.space_group_name_H-M   'P 1'
#
loop_
_entity.id
_entity.type
_entity.pdbx_description
1 polymer ?
#
loop_
_entity_poly.entity_id
_entity_poly.type
_entity_poly.pdbx_seq_one_letter_code
_entity_poly.pdbx_strand_id
1 'polypeptide(L)'
;MLQLEQLASSLRGGSLSSDADFLEMLDTLGQALNTVSETTLGKLDYRNGTMDLTLTAPDVDTLDKISRNIAGQGLSAEIQSANQQDDAIQGRLRISEQKS
;
A
#
# COMPACT_ATOMS: atom_id res chain seq x y z
N MET A 1 -8.44 -27.61 28.39
CA MET A 1 -7.18 -26.89 28.07
C MET A 1 -7.25 -26.05 26.78
N LEU A 2 -8.41 -25.92 26.11
CA LEU A 2 -8.54 -25.19 24.85
C LEU A 2 -8.33 -23.65 24.92
N GLN A 3 -8.51 -23.02 26.08
CA GLN A 3 -8.46 -21.55 26.19
C GLN A 3 -7.04 -20.99 26.35
N LEU A 4 -6.11 -21.78 26.93
CA LEU A 4 -4.72 -21.33 27.16
C LEU A 4 -3.92 -21.34 25.85
N GLU A 5 -4.21 -22.28 24.95
CA GLU A 5 -3.58 -22.38 23.62
C GLU A 5 -4.02 -21.25 22.68
N GLN A 6 -5.28 -20.82 22.77
CA GLN A 6 -5.80 -19.68 22.01
C GLN A 6 -5.13 -18.38 22.44
N LEU A 7 -4.93 -18.19 23.74
CA LEU A 7 -4.25 -17.02 24.28
C LEU A 7 -2.75 -17.02 23.89
N ALA A 8 -2.06 -18.15 23.98
CA ALA A 8 -0.66 -18.27 23.58
C ALA A 8 -0.42 -18.08 22.07
N SER A 9 -1.41 -18.43 21.24
CA SER A 9 -1.39 -18.15 19.79
C SER A 9 -1.58 -16.67 19.49
N SER A 10 -2.45 -15.98 20.23
CA SER A 10 -2.65 -14.52 20.07
C SER A 10 -1.41 -13.70 20.45
N LEU A 11 -0.65 -14.15 21.44
CA LEU A 11 0.58 -13.50 21.88
C LEU A 11 1.77 -13.76 20.94
N ARG A 12 1.78 -14.90 20.24
CA ARG A 12 2.76 -15.20 19.18
C ARG A 12 2.46 -14.51 17.85
N GLY A 13 1.21 -14.08 17.65
CA GLY A 13 0.76 -13.34 16.47
C GLY A 13 1.03 -11.83 16.52
N GLY A 14 1.54 -11.31 17.64
CA GLY A 14 2.09 -9.95 17.73
C GLY A 14 3.46 -9.90 17.06
N SER A 15 3.48 -9.95 15.74
CA SER A 15 4.71 -10.05 14.96
C SER A 15 5.45 -8.72 14.97
N LEU A 16 6.67 -8.70 15.50
CA LEU A 16 7.64 -7.64 15.24
C LEU A 16 7.94 -7.49 13.73
N SER A 17 7.56 -8.47 12.89
CA SER A 17 7.64 -8.34 11.44
C SER A 17 6.64 -7.33 10.90
N SER A 18 5.39 -7.28 11.39
CA SER A 18 4.34 -6.49 10.72
C SER A 18 4.59 -4.98 10.72
N ASP A 19 5.29 -4.49 11.74
CA ASP A 19 5.72 -3.10 11.84
C ASP A 19 6.92 -2.80 10.94
N ALA A 20 7.85 -3.76 10.78
CA ALA A 20 8.96 -3.65 9.84
C ALA A 20 8.44 -3.70 8.39
N ASP A 21 7.52 -4.62 8.09
CA ASP A 21 6.85 -4.78 6.80
C ASP A 21 6.08 -3.49 6.43
N PHE A 22 5.43 -2.85 7.41
CA PHE A 22 4.78 -1.55 7.22
C PHE A 22 5.77 -0.44 6.82
N LEU A 23 6.86 -0.30 7.58
CA LEU A 23 7.84 0.75 7.33
C LEU A 23 8.55 0.57 5.99
N GLU A 24 8.82 -0.66 5.58
CA GLU A 24 9.40 -1.00 4.27
C GLU A 24 8.43 -0.64 3.13
N MET A 25 7.15 -0.99 3.25
CA MET A 25 6.14 -0.59 2.27
C MET A 25 5.97 0.94 2.21
N LEU A 26 6.02 1.62 3.35
CA LEU A 26 5.90 3.07 3.43
C LEU A 26 7.10 3.78 2.80
N ASP A 27 8.32 3.27 3.00
CA ASP A 27 9.53 3.78 2.36
C ASP A 27 9.44 3.60 0.83
N THR A 28 9.04 2.40 0.38
CA THR A 28 8.82 2.10 -1.05
C THR A 28 7.79 3.05 -1.68
N LEU A 29 6.67 3.31 -0.97
CA LEU A 29 5.67 4.28 -1.40
C LEU A 29 6.25 5.70 -1.47
N GLY A 30 7.00 6.13 -0.46
CA GLY A 30 7.65 7.44 -0.43
C GLY A 30 8.59 7.65 -1.61
N GLN A 31 9.42 6.65 -1.90
CA GLN A 31 10.30 6.65 -3.08
C GLN A 31 9.50 6.73 -4.38
N ALA A 32 8.41 5.94 -4.52
CA ALA A 32 7.57 5.97 -5.72
C ALA A 32 6.87 7.32 -5.92
N LEU A 33 6.32 7.92 -4.86
CA LEU A 33 5.67 9.23 -4.93
C LEU A 33 6.66 10.35 -5.25
N ASN A 34 7.92 10.25 -4.82
CA ASN A 34 8.96 11.23 -5.17
C ASN A 34 9.32 11.24 -6.67
N THR A 35 8.94 10.22 -7.44
CA THR A 35 9.20 10.15 -8.89
C THR A 35 8.16 10.85 -9.76
N VAL A 36 7.04 11.28 -9.16
CA VAL A 36 5.91 11.89 -9.87
C VAL A 36 5.58 13.26 -9.28
N SER A 37 5.34 14.23 -10.15
CA SER A 37 4.87 15.56 -9.76
C SER A 37 3.35 15.55 -9.52
N GLU A 38 2.84 16.54 -8.79
CA GLU A 38 1.40 16.85 -8.74
C GLU A 38 0.48 15.71 -8.26
N THR A 39 1.02 14.79 -7.45
CA THR A 39 0.25 13.72 -6.82
C THR A 39 0.07 14.00 -5.33
N THR A 40 -1.16 13.83 -4.83
CA THR A 40 -1.48 13.98 -3.40
C THR A 40 -1.95 12.67 -2.81
N LEU A 41 -1.37 12.26 -1.68
CA LEU A 41 -1.87 11.14 -0.87
C LEU A 41 -3.01 11.64 0.04
N GLY A 42 -4.23 11.21 -0.23
CA GLY A 42 -5.41 11.59 0.57
C GLY A 42 -5.68 10.67 1.74
N LYS A 43 -5.52 9.34 1.54
CA LYS A 43 -5.75 8.34 2.59
C LYS A 43 -4.78 7.18 2.45
N LEU A 44 -4.33 6.66 3.59
CA LEU A 44 -3.58 5.42 3.73
C LEU A 44 -4.22 4.57 4.83
N ASP A 45 -4.60 3.34 4.50
CA ASP A 45 -5.03 2.33 5.46
C ASP A 45 -4.08 1.13 5.38
N TYR A 46 -3.51 0.69 6.51
CA TYR A 46 -2.69 -0.52 6.56
C TYR A 46 -3.33 -1.58 7.46
N ARG A 47 -3.46 -2.80 6.95
CA ARG A 47 -3.99 -3.94 7.70
C ARG A 47 -3.46 -5.24 7.12
N ASN A 48 -2.93 -6.12 7.98
CA ASN A 48 -2.54 -7.48 7.63
C ASN A 48 -1.59 -7.56 6.41
N GLY A 49 -0.55 -6.71 6.35
CA GLY A 49 0.42 -6.72 5.25
C GLY A 49 -0.11 -6.17 3.92
N THR A 50 -1.21 -5.41 3.97
CA THR A 50 -1.79 -4.74 2.80
C THR A 50 -1.99 -3.27 3.11
N MET A 51 -1.53 -2.41 2.20
CA MET A 51 -1.67 -0.97 2.25
C MET A 51 -2.62 -0.52 1.14
N ASP A 52 -3.79 -0.03 1.54
CA ASP A 52 -4.78 0.56 0.63
C ASP A 52 -4.61 2.10 0.63
N LEU A 53 -4.47 2.67 -0.55
CA LEU A 53 -4.17 4.08 -0.77
C LEU A 53 -5.29 4.77 -1.56
N THR A 54 -5.51 6.04 -1.25
CA THR A 54 -6.26 6.96 -2.10
C THR A 54 -5.34 8.08 -2.54
N LEU A 55 -5.12 8.17 -3.85
CA LEU A 55 -4.27 9.18 -4.48
C LEU A 55 -5.12 10.10 -5.36
N THR A 56 -4.75 11.37 -5.43
CA THR A 56 -5.20 12.30 -6.46
C THR A 56 -4.02 12.59 -7.37
N ALA A 57 -4.18 12.36 -8.68
CA ALA A 57 -3.15 12.51 -9.69
C ALA A 57 -3.70 13.26 -10.92
N PRO A 58 -2.87 13.87 -11.78
CA PRO A 58 -3.34 14.59 -12.95
C PRO A 58 -3.96 13.67 -14.01
N ASP A 59 -3.49 12.42 -14.12
CA ASP A 59 -3.94 11.46 -15.12
C ASP A 59 -3.75 10.00 -14.65
N VAL A 60 -4.34 9.07 -15.39
CA VAL A 60 -4.23 7.62 -15.14
C VAL A 60 -2.79 7.14 -15.36
N ASP A 61 -2.08 7.71 -16.34
CA ASP A 61 -0.68 7.35 -16.64
C ASP A 61 0.25 7.59 -15.44
N THR A 62 -0.03 8.62 -14.64
CA THR A 62 0.69 8.91 -13.39
C THR A 62 0.45 7.85 -12.34
N LEU A 63 -0.80 7.38 -12.17
CA LEU A 63 -1.13 6.26 -11.29
C LEU A 63 -0.44 4.96 -11.73
N ASP A 64 -0.41 4.69 -13.04
CA ASP A 64 0.28 3.55 -13.64
C ASP A 64 1.80 3.60 -13.43
N LYS A 65 2.41 4.78 -13.49
CA LYS A 65 3.84 4.95 -13.18
C LYS A 65 4.13 4.65 -11.72
N ILE A 66 3.31 5.17 -10.80
CA ILE A 66 3.46 4.89 -9.35
C ILE A 66 3.37 3.39 -9.09
N SER A 67 2.33 2.74 -9.62
CA SER A 67 2.13 1.30 -9.47
C SER A 67 3.34 0.49 -9.98
N ARG A 68 3.84 0.81 -11.18
CA ARG A 68 5.02 0.14 -11.74
C ARG A 68 6.30 0.39 -10.93
N ASN A 69 6.50 1.58 -10.39
CA ASN A 69 7.67 1.89 -9.56
C ASN A 69 7.65 1.11 -8.23
N ILE A 70 6.46 0.92 -7.65
CA ILE A 70 6.30 0.06 -6.47
C ILE A 70 6.57 -1.41 -6.84
N ALA A 71 6.01 -1.88 -7.96
CA ALA A 71 6.23 -3.24 -8.44
C ALA A 71 7.69 -3.55 -8.74
N GLY A 72 8.43 -2.59 -9.29
CA GLY A 72 9.87 -2.69 -9.54
C GLY A 72 10.73 -2.85 -8.28
N GLN A 73 10.17 -2.58 -7.10
CA GLN A 73 10.84 -2.71 -5.80
C GLN A 73 10.44 -3.99 -5.06
N GLY A 74 9.75 -4.94 -5.71
CA GLY A 74 9.45 -6.26 -5.15
C GLY A 74 8.13 -6.36 -4.37
N LEU A 75 7.30 -5.32 -4.41
CA LEU A 75 5.93 -5.34 -3.89
C LEU A 75 4.91 -5.61 -5.01
N SER A 76 3.71 -6.04 -4.67
CA SER A 76 2.57 -5.98 -5.59
C SER A 76 1.92 -4.60 -5.49
N ALA A 77 1.53 -4.02 -6.62
CA ALA A 77 0.74 -2.79 -6.68
C ALA A 77 -0.36 -2.90 -7.73
N GLU A 78 -1.61 -2.76 -7.30
CA GLU A 78 -2.78 -2.89 -8.17
C GLU A 78 -3.65 -1.64 -8.08
N ILE A 79 -3.99 -1.07 -9.23
CA ILE A 79 -4.99 0.00 -9.32
C ILE A 79 -6.37 -0.64 -9.24
N GLN A 80 -7.07 -0.42 -8.12
CA GLN A 80 -8.40 -0.94 -7.86
C GLN A 80 -9.49 -0.11 -8.56
N SER A 81 -9.25 1.21 -8.69
CA SER A 81 -10.13 2.12 -9.42
C SER A 81 -9.39 3.40 -9.79
N ALA A 82 -9.77 4.01 -10.91
CA ALA A 82 -9.34 5.35 -11.30
C ALA A 82 -10.56 6.12 -11.81
N ASN A 83 -11.05 7.09 -11.03
CA ASN A 83 -12.24 7.85 -11.36
C ASN A 83 -11.88 9.31 -11.57
N GLN A 84 -12.49 9.96 -12.56
CA GLN A 84 -12.36 11.40 -12.72
C GLN A 84 -13.07 12.11 -11.56
N GLN A 85 -12.37 13.07 -10.95
CA GLN A 85 -12.88 13.96 -9.93
C GLN A 85 -12.43 15.38 -10.27
N ASP A 86 -13.38 16.21 -10.69
CA ASP A 86 -13.12 17.55 -11.22
C ASP A 86 -12.08 17.49 -12.36
N ASP A 87 -10.95 18.20 -12.21
CA ASP A 87 -9.85 18.28 -13.17
C ASP A 87 -8.72 17.26 -12.89
N ALA A 88 -8.96 16.27 -12.01
CA ALA A 88 -7.97 15.27 -11.61
C ALA A 88 -8.54 13.84 -11.64
N ILE A 89 -7.66 12.86 -11.42
CA ILE A 89 -8.02 11.46 -11.25
C ILE A 89 -7.84 11.06 -9.79
N GLN A 90 -8.92 10.57 -9.17
CA GLN A 90 -8.87 9.89 -7.89
C GLN A 90 -8.61 8.39 -8.11
N GLY A 91 -7.40 7.95 -7.77
CA GLY A 91 -6.95 6.57 -7.82
C GLY A 91 -7.09 5.87 -6.48
N ARG A 92 -7.52 4.60 -6.49
CA ARG A 92 -7.36 3.68 -5.36
C ARG A 92 -6.34 2.62 -5.71
N LEU A 93 -5.27 2.54 -4.95
CA LEU A 93 -4.19 1.57 -5.14
C LEU A 93 -4.16 0.61 -3.95
N ARG A 94 -3.87 -0.65 -4.23
CA ARG A 94 -3.59 -1.67 -3.22
C ARG A 94 -2.14 -2.12 -3.36
N ILE A 95 -1.39 -2.05 -2.27
CA ILE A 95 -0.02 -2.54 -2.19
C ILE A 95 0.01 -3.72 -1.22
N SER A 96 0.74 -4.76 -1.56
CA SER A 96 1.00 -5.89 -0.66
C SER A 96 2.38 -6.49 -0.95
N GLU A 97 2.84 -7.40 -0.12
CA GLU A 97 3.99 -8.23 -0.47
C GLU A 97 3.72 -9.00 -1.77
N GLN A 98 4.75 -9.12 -2.61
CA GLN A 98 4.68 -9.98 -3.78
C GLN A 98 4.72 -11.43 -3.31
N LYS A 99 3.60 -12.16 -3.43
CA LYS A 99 3.58 -13.59 -3.14
C LYS A 99 4.60 -14.29 -4.04
N SER A 100 5.63 -14.85 -3.42
CA SER A 100 6.63 -15.71 -4.09
C SER A 100 6.05 -17.05 -4.50
#